data_AF-A0A1H0H9T8-F1
#
_entry.id   AF-A0A1H0H9T8-F1
#
_cell.length_a   1.000
_cell.length_b   1.000
_cell.length_c   1.000
_cell.angle_alpha   90.00
_cell.angle_beta   90.00
_cell.angle_gamma   90.00
#
_symmetry.space_group_name_H-M   'P 1'
#
loop_
_entity.id
_entity.type
_entity.pdbx_description
1 polymer ?
#
loop_
_entity_poly.entity_id
_entity_poly.type
_entity_poly.pdbx_seq_one_letter_code
_entity_poly.pdbx_strand_id
1 'polypeptide(L)'
;MEGRGSGYRKQGQLVVHSRAECVRRGRMERTSNAEYRFGTPTADSIVSGYQNIWIQASDLDNIQNMGLNFVRVPIYWEVLMNRDGSMKSDGDSFGKLDWLVSQCQQRGIYVLLDLHGVPGNDDGWQSGGRTGANELWTNATYQNWTTQIWQRLAGHYAGNPTVAGYDLLNEPVSSNSNLSISQFYNTLYQAVRAVDPDHMIYIEAFPYWNSIVSPSTYGWTNVVYELHNYDWNSSDYNSQSSSINTWFNDIIWHQNNWNVPVYSGEFTLFSFNDLWEKWLSGLDTLGVSWTNWTYKVTSGGNWGLYQNNTNPYPDVNNDSSGTISSKLRQFGTSSFQANTSLINIVKAYSRLPGASSIMAKANNNYVSADNAGGSPLIANRQVVGTWEKFIIVTNADGTVSFLSMTNNKYVTADMNQGGKLIAEAQGINSWEKFTKVTNADGTVSFQAKANNQYVSTDLNSGSPTLIADRSSIGGSWEAYTIASARDPLLNKLFYSEERTWAN
;
A
#
# COMPACT_ATOMS: atom_id res chain seq x y z
N MET A 1 -8.22 27.34 -19.21
CA MET A 1 -7.96 25.97 -19.68
C MET A 1 -7.76 25.13 -18.44
N GLU A 2 -8.86 24.56 -17.96
CA GLU A 2 -8.96 23.82 -16.72
C GLU A 2 -8.71 22.33 -17.00
N GLY A 3 -7.98 21.65 -16.12
CA GLY A 3 -7.62 20.26 -16.29
C GLY A 3 -7.35 19.55 -14.98
N ARG A 4 -8.41 18.92 -14.46
CA ARG A 4 -8.44 17.62 -13.73
C ARG A 4 -7.70 17.54 -12.38
N GLY A 5 -8.48 17.75 -11.31
CA GLY A 5 -8.13 17.26 -9.97
C GLY A 5 -8.17 15.73 -9.92
N SER A 6 -7.03 15.11 -9.57
CA SER A 6 -6.91 13.68 -9.35
C SER A 6 -7.41 13.31 -7.94
N GLY A 7 -8.46 12.49 -7.88
CA GLY A 7 -8.94 11.88 -6.65
C GLY A 7 -8.02 10.72 -6.25
N TYR A 8 -7.20 10.93 -5.23
CA TYR A 8 -6.33 9.92 -4.64
C TYR A 8 -7.16 8.79 -4.01
N ARG A 9 -6.92 7.55 -4.45
CA ARG A 9 -7.55 6.34 -3.90
C ARG A 9 -6.64 5.76 -2.81
N LYS A 10 -7.18 5.62 -1.60
CA LYS A 10 -6.52 5.14 -0.38
C LYS A 10 -6.70 3.62 -0.23
N GLN A 11 -5.65 2.85 0.07
CA GLN A 11 -5.68 1.51 0.68
C GLN A 11 -4.28 0.87 0.74
N GLY A 12 -4.10 -0.09 1.66
CA GLY A 12 -2.86 -0.80 1.99
C GLY A 12 -2.13 -1.53 0.87
N GLN A 13 -0.81 -1.55 0.97
CA GLN A 13 0.17 -1.75 -0.10
C GLN A 13 1.33 -2.64 0.42
N LEU A 14 2.20 -3.17 -0.44
CA LEU A 14 3.30 -4.08 -0.03
C LEU A 14 4.65 -3.67 -0.66
N VAL A 15 5.78 -3.84 0.03
CA VAL A 15 7.11 -3.67 -0.61
C VAL A 15 7.53 -4.97 -1.31
N VAL A 16 7.96 -4.87 -2.57
CA VAL A 16 8.55 -5.98 -3.32
C VAL A 16 10.03 -5.69 -3.52
N HIS A 17 10.84 -6.18 -2.58
CA HIS A 17 12.28 -6.06 -2.64
C HIS A 17 12.89 -7.05 -3.64
N SER A 18 13.92 -6.67 -4.41
CA SER A 18 14.57 -7.55 -5.41
C SER A 18 16.07 -7.80 -5.21
N ARG A 19 16.64 -7.48 -4.03
CA ARG A 19 18.06 -7.73 -3.70
C ARG A 19 18.30 -8.21 -2.26
N ALA A 20 17.94 -9.46 -1.97
CA ALA A 20 18.10 -10.12 -0.65
C ALA A 20 19.17 -9.50 0.27
N GLU A 21 18.78 -9.13 1.48
CA GLU A 21 19.69 -8.96 2.62
C GLU A 21 20.40 -10.29 2.91
N CYS A 22 21.59 -10.45 2.36
CA CYS A 22 22.55 -11.50 2.67
C CYS A 22 23.92 -10.83 2.82
N VAL A 23 24.06 -9.98 3.85
CA VAL A 23 25.38 -9.66 4.42
C VAL A 23 25.28 -9.76 5.94
N ARG A 24 25.62 -10.93 6.48
CA ARG A 24 26.19 -10.97 7.83
C ARG A 24 27.70 -10.74 7.71
N ARG A 25 28.14 -9.64 8.31
CA ARG A 25 29.50 -9.34 8.79
C ARG A 25 30.63 -9.38 7.75
N GLY A 26 31.11 -8.18 7.41
CA GLY A 26 32.40 -7.95 6.77
C GLY A 26 32.25 -7.03 5.57
N ARG A 27 32.97 -5.90 5.59
CA ARG A 27 33.07 -4.93 4.48
C ARG A 27 33.10 -5.66 3.13
N MET A 28 32.15 -5.37 2.22
CA MET A 28 32.28 -5.43 0.75
C MET A 28 30.90 -5.33 0.05
N GLU A 29 30.84 -4.54 -1.02
CA GLU A 29 29.66 -4.37 -1.89
C GLU A 29 29.45 -5.66 -2.72
N ARG A 30 28.23 -6.19 -2.77
CA ARG A 30 28.00 -7.52 -3.39
C ARG A 30 28.11 -7.52 -4.92
N THR A 31 27.81 -6.41 -5.57
CA THR A 31 28.06 -6.20 -7.01
C THR A 31 29.56 -6.00 -7.29
N SER A 32 30.30 -5.29 -6.42
CA SER A 32 31.74 -5.06 -6.63
C SER A 32 32.55 -6.36 -6.61
N ASN A 33 32.21 -7.32 -5.74
CA ASN A 33 32.96 -8.57 -5.65
C ASN A 33 32.69 -9.51 -6.82
N ALA A 34 31.43 -9.62 -7.26
CA ALA A 34 31.10 -10.42 -8.44
C ALA A 34 31.71 -9.81 -9.71
N GLU A 35 31.63 -8.49 -9.88
CA GLU A 35 32.27 -7.77 -10.98
C GLU A 35 33.79 -7.91 -10.94
N TYR A 36 34.41 -7.72 -9.77
CA TYR A 36 35.86 -7.88 -9.59
C TYR A 36 36.34 -9.31 -9.91
N ARG A 37 35.57 -10.33 -9.52
CA ARG A 37 35.93 -11.74 -9.73
C ARG A 37 35.62 -12.26 -11.13
N PHE A 38 34.55 -11.79 -11.77
CA PHE A 38 34.00 -12.42 -12.98
C PHE A 38 33.79 -11.46 -14.17
N GLY A 39 34.07 -10.17 -13.98
CA GLY A 39 33.77 -9.12 -14.94
C GLY A 39 32.29 -8.72 -14.97
N THR A 40 32.03 -7.50 -15.45
CA THR A 40 30.69 -6.90 -15.52
C THR A 40 29.65 -7.78 -16.22
N PRO A 41 29.92 -8.39 -17.41
CA PRO A 41 28.90 -9.20 -18.08
C PRO A 41 28.43 -10.40 -17.26
N THR A 42 29.34 -11.07 -16.54
CA THR A 42 29.00 -12.22 -15.71
C THR A 42 28.24 -11.79 -14.46
N ALA A 43 28.67 -10.70 -13.82
CA ALA A 43 27.98 -10.15 -12.65
C ALA A 43 26.55 -9.70 -12.99
N ASP A 44 26.36 -8.99 -14.10
CA ASP A 44 25.04 -8.58 -14.58
C ASP A 44 24.15 -9.79 -14.90
N SER A 45 24.70 -10.85 -15.49
CA SER A 45 23.97 -12.10 -15.73
C SER A 45 23.55 -12.81 -14.43
N ILE A 46 24.39 -12.79 -13.39
CA ILE A 46 24.07 -13.36 -12.07
C ILE A 46 22.93 -12.57 -11.42
N VAL A 47 23.02 -11.24 -11.42
CA VAL A 47 22.00 -10.35 -10.85
C VAL A 47 20.67 -10.51 -11.58
N SER A 48 20.69 -10.48 -12.91
CA SER A 48 19.48 -10.66 -13.74
C SER A 48 18.85 -12.04 -13.52
N GLY A 49 19.67 -13.09 -13.45
CA GLY A 49 19.21 -14.44 -13.16
C GLY A 49 18.52 -14.54 -11.80
N TYR A 50 19.08 -13.89 -10.77
CA TYR A 50 18.46 -13.82 -9.45
C TYR A 50 17.15 -13.03 -9.46
N GLN A 51 17.10 -11.84 -10.07
CA GLN A 51 15.87 -11.03 -10.16
C GLN A 51 14.72 -11.79 -10.85
N ASN A 52 15.03 -12.63 -11.84
CA ASN A 52 14.05 -13.48 -12.54
C ASN A 52 13.51 -14.65 -11.70
N ILE A 53 14.25 -15.08 -10.67
CA ILE A 53 13.82 -16.11 -9.73
C ILE A 53 13.16 -15.47 -8.51
N TRP A 54 13.64 -14.31 -8.09
CA TRP A 54 13.18 -13.65 -6.87
C TRP A 54 11.78 -13.06 -7.02
N ILE A 55 11.40 -12.52 -8.18
CA ILE A 55 10.01 -12.12 -8.44
C ILE A 55 9.53 -12.67 -9.77
N GLN A 56 8.43 -13.41 -9.68
CA GLN A 56 7.74 -14.10 -10.77
C GLN A 56 6.27 -13.68 -10.83
N ALA A 57 5.58 -14.00 -11.94
CA ALA A 57 4.18 -13.63 -12.10
C ALA A 57 3.28 -14.20 -10.98
N SER A 58 3.57 -15.41 -10.51
CA SER A 58 2.88 -16.05 -9.38
C SER A 58 3.00 -15.27 -8.07
N ASP A 59 4.08 -14.50 -7.89
CA ASP A 59 4.25 -13.66 -6.72
C ASP A 59 3.27 -12.49 -6.75
N LEU A 60 3.08 -11.90 -7.93
CA LEU A 60 2.10 -10.83 -8.15
C LEU A 60 0.67 -11.37 -8.05
N ASP A 61 0.43 -12.62 -8.46
CA ASP A 61 -0.85 -13.32 -8.20
C ASP A 61 -1.09 -13.45 -6.69
N ASN A 62 -0.08 -13.84 -5.91
CA ASN A 62 -0.19 -13.93 -4.46
C ASN A 62 -0.51 -12.56 -3.84
N ILE A 63 0.15 -11.49 -4.30
CA ILE A 63 -0.09 -10.12 -3.84
C ILE A 63 -1.54 -9.68 -4.12
N GLN A 64 -2.01 -9.88 -5.36
CA GLN A 64 -3.38 -9.60 -5.74
C GLN A 64 -4.38 -10.44 -4.92
N ASN A 65 -4.08 -11.73 -4.71
CA ASN A 65 -4.90 -12.64 -3.91
C ASN A 65 -4.91 -12.27 -2.43
N MET A 66 -3.89 -11.57 -1.92
CA MET A 66 -3.93 -10.98 -0.59
C MET A 66 -4.81 -9.72 -0.55
N GLY A 67 -5.22 -9.16 -1.69
CA GLY A 67 -6.01 -7.93 -1.79
C GLY A 67 -5.16 -6.66 -1.85
N LEU A 68 -3.84 -6.80 -1.88
CA LEU A 68 -2.90 -5.69 -2.01
C LEU A 68 -2.92 -5.15 -3.45
N ASN A 69 -2.71 -3.85 -3.61
CA ASN A 69 -2.88 -3.17 -4.89
C ASN A 69 -1.70 -2.27 -5.29
N PHE A 70 -0.57 -2.35 -4.59
CA PHE A 70 0.56 -1.47 -4.83
C PHE A 70 1.85 -2.12 -4.36
N VAL A 71 2.91 -1.93 -5.14
CA VAL A 71 4.25 -2.44 -4.87
C VAL A 71 5.28 -1.32 -4.87
N ARG A 72 6.01 -1.14 -3.76
CA ARG A 72 7.24 -0.32 -3.72
C ARG A 72 8.41 -1.17 -4.22
N VAL A 73 9.15 -0.66 -5.20
CA VAL A 73 10.19 -1.38 -5.93
C VAL A 73 11.52 -0.68 -5.73
N PRO A 74 12.35 -1.19 -4.80
CA PRO A 74 13.72 -0.72 -4.61
C PRO A 74 14.59 -0.94 -5.84
N ILE A 75 15.19 0.15 -6.33
CA ILE A 75 16.06 0.21 -7.50
C ILE A 75 17.40 0.78 -7.09
N TYR A 76 18.47 0.10 -7.49
CA TYR A 76 19.82 0.62 -7.35
C TYR A 76 20.28 1.28 -8.65
N TRP A 77 21.03 2.38 -8.54
CA TRP A 77 21.53 3.16 -9.66
C TRP A 77 22.31 2.34 -10.70
N GLU A 78 22.96 1.23 -10.31
CA GLU A 78 23.69 0.35 -11.24
C GLU A 78 22.79 -0.39 -12.24
N VAL A 79 21.47 -0.36 -12.04
CA VAL A 79 20.51 -0.83 -13.05
C VAL A 79 20.46 0.16 -14.24
N LEU A 80 20.65 1.45 -14.00
CA LEU A 80 20.51 2.49 -15.02
C LEU A 80 21.85 2.95 -15.59
N MET A 81 22.93 2.88 -14.81
CA MET A 81 24.20 3.52 -15.11
C MET A 81 25.39 2.60 -14.79
N ASN A 82 26.44 2.69 -15.61
CA ASN A 82 27.71 2.02 -15.38
C ASN A 82 28.57 2.81 -14.39
N ARG A 83 29.57 2.16 -13.77
CA ARG A 83 30.45 2.81 -12.78
C ARG A 83 31.30 3.96 -13.33
N ASP A 84 31.45 4.06 -14.65
CA ASP A 84 32.12 5.18 -15.32
C ASP A 84 31.21 6.39 -15.56
N GLY A 85 29.93 6.30 -15.17
CA GLY A 85 28.92 7.34 -15.34
C GLY A 85 28.13 7.26 -16.64
N SER A 86 28.43 6.31 -17.54
CA SER A 86 27.68 6.12 -18.77
C SER A 86 26.33 5.43 -18.51
N MET A 87 25.25 5.88 -19.16
CA MET A 87 23.95 5.22 -19.08
C MET A 87 23.99 3.86 -19.79
N LYS A 88 23.38 2.84 -19.17
CA LYS A 88 23.15 1.53 -19.81
C LYS A 88 22.09 1.64 -20.91
N SER A 89 22.01 0.65 -21.81
CA SER A 89 20.97 0.62 -22.84
C SER A 89 19.56 0.48 -22.22
N ASP A 90 18.50 0.86 -22.94
CA ASP A 90 17.13 0.70 -22.42
C ASP A 90 16.77 -0.77 -22.15
N GLY A 91 17.27 -1.68 -22.99
CA GLY A 91 17.06 -3.13 -22.80
C GLY A 91 17.65 -3.64 -21.48
N ASP A 92 18.84 -3.16 -21.12
CA ASP A 92 19.52 -3.52 -19.87
C ASP A 92 18.88 -2.83 -18.66
N SER A 93 18.49 -1.57 -18.81
CA SER A 93 17.95 -0.74 -17.72
C SER A 93 16.50 -1.07 -17.37
N PHE A 94 15.64 -1.24 -18.37
CA PHE A 94 14.20 -1.27 -18.16
C PHE A 94 13.58 -2.65 -18.37
N GLY A 95 14.28 -3.62 -18.96
CA GLY A 95 13.67 -4.92 -19.32
C GLY A 95 12.92 -5.62 -18.18
N LYS A 96 13.49 -5.68 -16.97
CA LYS A 96 12.82 -6.28 -15.80
C LYS A 96 11.77 -5.35 -15.17
N LEU A 97 12.00 -4.04 -15.18
CA LEU A 97 11.06 -3.05 -14.63
C LEU A 97 9.80 -2.96 -15.50
N ASP A 98 9.93 -2.92 -16.82
CA ASP A 98 8.82 -2.92 -17.77
C ASP A 98 8.00 -4.22 -17.67
N TRP A 99 8.68 -5.36 -17.53
CA TRP A 99 7.98 -6.62 -17.24
C TRP A 99 7.17 -6.53 -15.94
N LEU A 100 7.77 -6.00 -14.86
CA LEU A 100 7.11 -5.88 -13.56
C LEU A 100 5.89 -4.95 -13.66
N VAL A 101 6.06 -3.76 -14.23
CA VAL A 101 5.00 -2.77 -14.45
C VAL A 101 3.88 -3.38 -15.28
N SER A 102 4.18 -4.07 -16.39
CA SER A 102 3.16 -4.74 -17.21
C SER A 102 2.41 -5.85 -16.44
N GLN A 103 3.11 -6.64 -15.63
CA GLN A 103 2.47 -7.68 -14.83
C GLN A 103 1.61 -7.11 -13.69
N CYS A 104 2.03 -6.00 -13.09
CA CYS A 104 1.26 -5.27 -12.09
C CYS A 104 0.00 -4.65 -12.71
N GLN A 105 0.12 -4.04 -13.90
CA GLN A 105 -1.01 -3.47 -14.65
C GLN A 105 -2.12 -4.50 -14.87
N GLN A 106 -1.77 -5.72 -15.32
CA GLN A 106 -2.73 -6.81 -15.55
C GLN A 106 -3.51 -7.23 -14.31
N ARG A 107 -3.00 -6.87 -13.13
CA ARG A 107 -3.58 -7.22 -11.82
C ARG A 107 -4.20 -6.03 -11.09
N GLY A 108 -4.15 -4.84 -11.68
CA GLY A 108 -4.57 -3.60 -11.01
C GLY A 108 -3.70 -3.25 -9.80
N ILE A 109 -2.41 -3.61 -9.88
CA ILE A 109 -1.39 -3.28 -8.88
C ILE A 109 -0.61 -2.07 -9.40
N TYR A 110 -0.47 -1.03 -8.59
CA TYR A 110 0.37 0.14 -8.86
C TYR A 110 1.83 -0.13 -8.50
N VAL A 111 2.75 0.62 -9.10
CA VAL A 111 4.19 0.51 -8.85
C VAL A 111 4.75 1.85 -8.39
N LEU A 112 5.39 1.88 -7.23
CA LEU A 112 6.26 2.98 -6.80
C LEU A 112 7.71 2.61 -7.12
N LEU A 113 8.37 3.47 -7.89
CA LEU A 113 9.78 3.31 -8.21
C LEU A 113 10.58 4.05 -7.15
N ASP A 114 11.32 3.31 -6.34
CA ASP A 114 12.14 3.81 -5.24
C ASP A 114 13.61 3.72 -5.65
N LEU A 115 14.31 4.86 -5.72
CA LEU A 115 15.76 4.87 -5.94
C LEU A 115 16.50 4.59 -4.63
N HIS A 116 16.45 3.32 -4.24
CA HIS A 116 16.94 2.78 -2.98
C HIS A 116 18.45 2.90 -2.78
N GLY A 117 19.21 2.99 -3.87
CA GLY A 117 20.65 3.17 -3.83
C GLY A 117 21.11 4.12 -4.91
N VAL A 118 21.84 5.15 -4.49
CA VAL A 118 22.33 6.23 -5.35
C VAL A 118 23.86 6.17 -5.52
N PRO A 119 24.41 6.76 -6.60
CA PRO A 119 25.86 6.92 -6.74
C PRO A 119 26.47 7.57 -5.49
N GLY A 120 27.52 6.96 -4.95
CA GLY A 120 28.22 7.48 -3.77
C GLY A 120 27.57 7.18 -2.42
N ASN A 121 26.35 6.61 -2.38
CA ASN A 121 25.56 6.39 -1.17
C ASN A 121 25.17 7.70 -0.44
N ASP A 122 24.01 7.70 0.22
CA ASP A 122 23.37 8.84 0.88
C ASP A 122 23.03 8.62 2.36
N ASP A 123 23.28 7.42 2.92
CA ASP A 123 22.85 7.01 4.27
C ASP A 123 24.01 6.50 5.15
N GLY A 124 25.14 6.09 4.58
CA GLY A 124 26.25 5.45 5.31
C GLY A 124 26.12 3.93 5.48
N TRP A 125 25.00 3.34 5.08
CA TRP A 125 24.61 1.97 5.41
C TRP A 125 24.67 1.03 4.21
N GLN A 126 24.48 -0.26 4.48
CA GLN A 126 24.43 -1.28 3.41
C GLN A 126 23.19 -1.15 2.52
N SER A 127 22.11 -0.55 3.03
CA SER A 127 20.84 -0.28 2.32
C SER A 127 21.09 0.59 1.10
N GLY A 128 21.76 1.73 1.25
CA GLY A 128 22.18 2.56 0.10
C GLY A 128 23.30 1.97 -0.75
N GLY A 129 23.63 0.68 -0.61
CA GLY A 129 24.50 -0.09 -1.53
C GLY A 129 25.96 -0.20 -1.14
N ARG A 130 26.45 0.62 -0.20
CA ARG A 130 27.86 0.63 0.21
C ARG A 130 28.03 1.08 1.67
N THR A 131 28.29 0.13 2.55
CA THR A 131 28.56 0.41 3.97
C THR A 131 29.75 1.37 4.14
N GLY A 132 29.53 2.46 4.86
CA GLY A 132 30.55 3.44 5.25
C GLY A 132 30.87 4.50 4.20
N ALA A 133 30.20 4.52 3.04
CA ALA A 133 30.23 5.63 2.10
C ALA A 133 29.01 6.53 2.34
N ASN A 134 29.16 7.84 2.16
CA ASN A 134 28.05 8.80 2.20
C ASN A 134 28.42 10.03 1.36
N GLU A 135 28.83 9.77 0.12
CA GLU A 135 29.55 10.70 -0.74
C GLU A 135 28.61 11.58 -1.58
N LEU A 136 27.32 11.23 -1.69
CA LEU A 136 26.33 12.02 -2.43
C LEU A 136 26.33 13.48 -1.97
N TRP A 137 26.39 13.71 -0.65
CA TRP A 137 26.23 15.06 -0.08
C TRP A 137 27.40 15.99 -0.39
N THR A 138 28.58 15.49 -0.76
CA THR A 138 29.78 16.30 -1.01
C THR A 138 30.31 16.20 -2.44
N ASN A 139 29.80 15.25 -3.24
CA ASN A 139 30.28 15.00 -4.59
C ASN A 139 29.27 15.44 -5.65
N ALA A 140 29.56 16.56 -6.31
CA ALA A 140 28.72 17.12 -7.39
C ALA A 140 28.54 16.18 -8.58
N THR A 141 29.51 15.31 -8.87
CA THR A 141 29.39 14.30 -9.94
C THR A 141 28.28 13.30 -9.60
N TYR A 142 28.25 12.80 -8.37
CA TYR A 142 27.21 11.87 -7.93
C TYR A 142 25.84 12.53 -7.86
N GLN A 143 25.75 13.78 -7.40
CA GLN A 143 24.49 14.55 -7.44
C GLN A 143 23.96 14.69 -8.87
N ASN A 144 24.84 14.99 -9.82
CA ASN A 144 24.49 15.10 -11.24
C ASN A 144 24.07 13.75 -11.82
N TRP A 145 24.77 12.66 -11.49
CA TRP A 145 24.40 11.31 -11.93
C TRP A 145 23.03 10.88 -11.40
N THR A 146 22.75 11.10 -10.10
CA THR A 146 21.42 10.85 -9.51
C THR A 146 20.34 11.65 -10.23
N THR A 147 20.60 12.91 -10.56
CA THR A 147 19.67 13.77 -11.30
C THR A 147 19.39 13.22 -12.71
N GLN A 148 20.43 12.79 -13.44
CA GLN A 148 20.29 12.19 -14.77
C GLN A 148 19.52 10.86 -14.73
N ILE A 149 19.76 10.04 -13.70
CA ILE A 149 19.01 8.80 -13.48
C ILE A 149 17.52 9.10 -13.33
N TRP A 150 17.17 10.10 -12.51
CA TRP A 150 15.78 10.49 -12.31
C TRP A 150 15.12 11.03 -13.58
N GLN A 151 15.81 11.88 -14.35
CA GLN A 151 15.30 12.37 -15.64
C GLN A 151 15.02 11.21 -16.60
N ARG A 152 15.91 10.21 -16.65
CA ARG A 152 15.76 9.05 -17.54
C ARG A 152 14.64 8.13 -17.07
N LEU A 153 14.59 7.81 -15.77
CA LEU A 153 13.58 6.92 -15.19
C LEU A 153 12.17 7.52 -15.28
N ALA A 154 12.01 8.80 -14.92
CA ALA A 154 10.73 9.50 -15.02
C ALA A 154 10.31 9.68 -16.49
N GLY A 155 11.24 10.09 -17.37
CA GLY A 155 10.94 10.23 -18.80
C GLY A 155 10.49 8.92 -19.47
N HIS A 156 11.04 7.77 -19.06
CA HIS A 156 10.64 6.46 -19.58
C HIS A 156 9.22 6.06 -19.15
N TYR A 157 8.84 6.36 -17.91
CA TYR A 157 7.52 6.00 -17.36
C TYR A 157 6.47 7.11 -17.46
N ALA A 158 6.80 8.25 -18.07
CA ALA A 158 5.88 9.38 -18.19
C ALA A 158 4.55 8.97 -18.85
N GLY A 159 3.45 9.33 -18.21
CA GLY A 159 2.09 8.99 -18.64
C GLY A 159 1.69 7.52 -18.46
N ASN A 160 2.52 6.65 -17.87
CA ASN A 160 2.14 5.26 -17.57
C ASN A 160 1.32 5.18 -16.27
N PRO A 161 -0.01 4.93 -16.32
CA PRO A 161 -0.88 5.01 -15.15
C PRO A 161 -0.67 3.86 -14.13
N THR A 162 0.15 2.86 -14.47
CA THR A 162 0.51 1.80 -13.51
C THR A 162 1.61 2.26 -12.56
N VAL A 163 2.47 3.18 -12.99
CA VAL A 163 3.42 3.82 -12.08
C VAL A 163 2.64 4.82 -11.24
N ALA A 164 2.69 4.67 -9.92
CA ALA A 164 2.05 5.61 -9.01
C ALA A 164 2.89 6.88 -8.85
N GLY A 165 4.21 6.71 -8.83
CA GLY A 165 5.13 7.83 -8.63
C GLY A 165 6.56 7.39 -8.43
N TYR A 166 7.32 8.34 -7.87
CA TYR A 166 8.77 8.30 -7.77
C TYR A 166 9.20 8.61 -6.34
N ASP A 167 9.77 7.64 -5.65
CA ASP A 167 10.41 7.80 -4.35
C ASP A 167 11.89 8.11 -4.55
N LEU A 168 12.24 9.38 -4.31
CA LEU A 168 13.41 10.02 -4.89
C LEU A 168 14.73 9.54 -4.28
N LEU A 169 14.75 9.28 -2.98
CA LEU A 169 15.91 8.88 -2.20
C LEU A 169 15.44 8.05 -1.01
N ASN A 170 16.03 6.87 -0.85
CA ASN A 170 15.74 6.02 0.29
C ASN A 170 16.58 6.38 1.52
N GLU A 171 15.92 6.65 2.62
CA GLU A 171 16.49 6.90 3.94
C GLU A 171 17.68 7.91 3.95
N PRO A 172 17.57 9.08 3.29
CA PRO A 172 18.71 9.99 3.18
C PRO A 172 19.17 10.49 4.55
N VAL A 173 20.47 10.38 4.84
CA VAL A 173 21.09 10.92 6.06
C VAL A 173 22.27 11.80 5.70
N SER A 174 22.12 13.10 5.93
CA SER A 174 23.19 14.08 5.69
C SER A 174 23.60 14.79 6.97
N SER A 175 24.91 14.93 7.17
CA SER A 175 25.51 15.85 8.13
C SER A 175 26.15 17.07 7.46
N ASN A 176 26.00 17.22 6.13
CA ASN A 176 26.60 18.32 5.38
C ASN A 176 25.79 19.61 5.55
N SER A 177 26.42 20.66 6.07
CA SER A 177 25.80 21.97 6.23
C SER A 177 25.64 22.76 4.93
N ASN A 178 26.35 22.39 3.85
CA ASN A 178 26.32 23.09 2.57
C ASN A 178 25.22 22.59 1.62
N LEU A 179 24.67 21.41 1.86
CA LEU A 179 23.59 20.82 1.07
C LEU A 179 22.67 20.01 1.99
N SER A 180 21.52 20.59 2.31
CA SER A 180 20.49 19.88 3.08
C SER A 180 19.77 18.85 2.20
N ILE A 181 19.20 17.84 2.86
CA ILE A 181 18.37 16.81 2.23
C ILE A 181 17.25 17.46 1.40
N SER A 182 16.56 18.46 1.96
CA SER A 182 15.47 19.16 1.27
C SER A 182 15.93 19.97 0.04
N GLN A 183 17.14 20.55 0.07
CA GLN A 183 17.70 21.25 -1.11
C GLN A 183 17.98 20.26 -2.24
N PHE A 184 18.48 19.07 -1.91
CA PHE A 184 18.72 18.05 -2.93
C PHE A 184 17.41 17.43 -3.45
N TYR A 185 16.42 17.16 -2.58
CA TYR A 185 15.06 16.82 -3.01
C TYR A 185 14.48 17.86 -3.96
N ASN A 186 14.68 19.16 -3.71
CA ASN A 186 14.20 20.19 -4.62
C ASN A 186 14.86 20.10 -6.00
N THR A 187 16.16 19.78 -6.05
CA THR A 187 16.89 19.57 -7.31
C THR A 187 16.29 18.40 -8.09
N LEU A 188 16.06 17.27 -7.43
CA LEU A 188 15.46 16.08 -8.04
C LEU A 188 14.00 16.31 -8.44
N TYR A 189 13.21 17.00 -7.62
CA TYR A 189 11.84 17.39 -7.91
C TYR A 189 11.76 18.20 -9.22
N GLN A 190 12.61 19.21 -9.37
CA GLN A 190 12.66 20.02 -10.58
C GLN A 190 13.08 19.21 -11.80
N ALA A 191 14.04 18.30 -11.64
CA ALA A 191 14.51 17.45 -12.72
C ALA A 191 13.44 16.46 -13.20
N VAL A 192 12.70 15.85 -12.28
CA VAL A 192 11.56 14.98 -12.60
C VAL A 192 10.44 15.78 -13.23
N ARG A 193 10.03 16.91 -12.64
CA ARG A 193 8.93 17.74 -13.17
C ARG A 193 9.20 18.32 -14.55
N ALA A 194 10.46 18.48 -14.93
CA ALA A 194 10.84 18.91 -16.28
C ALA A 194 10.51 17.88 -17.37
N VAL A 195 10.41 16.59 -17.01
CA VAL A 195 10.12 15.49 -17.96
C VAL A 195 8.77 14.83 -17.70
N ASP A 196 8.26 14.91 -16.46
CA ASP A 196 7.00 14.34 -16.03
C ASP A 196 6.25 15.25 -15.05
N PRO A 197 5.23 16.00 -15.53
CA PRO A 197 4.45 16.89 -14.69
C PRO A 197 3.41 16.18 -13.80
N ASP A 198 3.07 14.92 -14.08
CA ASP A 198 1.82 14.30 -13.62
C ASP A 198 2.01 13.26 -12.50
N HIS A 199 3.08 12.47 -12.53
CA HIS A 199 3.29 11.43 -11.51
C HIS A 199 3.57 12.01 -10.13
N MET A 200 3.16 11.30 -9.08
CA MET A 200 3.44 11.72 -7.71
C MET A 200 4.94 11.65 -7.41
N ILE A 201 5.43 12.58 -6.59
CA ILE A 201 6.81 12.53 -6.08
C ILE A 201 6.76 12.26 -4.58
N TYR A 202 7.46 11.23 -4.15
CA TYR A 202 7.55 10.79 -2.77
C TYR A 202 8.82 11.38 -2.16
N ILE A 203 8.66 11.99 -0.98
CA ILE A 203 9.71 12.66 -0.23
C ILE A 203 9.80 11.98 1.13
N GLU A 204 10.88 11.27 1.40
CA GLU A 204 11.05 10.63 2.69
C GLU A 204 11.38 11.65 3.80
N ALA A 205 10.59 11.60 4.86
CA ALA A 205 10.81 12.31 6.11
C ALA A 205 11.71 11.47 7.04
N PHE A 206 12.96 11.25 6.62
CA PHE A 206 13.91 10.37 7.29
C PHE A 206 15.12 11.12 7.87
N PRO A 207 15.69 10.69 9.02
CA PRO A 207 15.15 9.69 9.96
C PRO A 207 13.91 10.19 10.72
N TYR A 208 13.62 11.49 10.64
CA TYR A 208 12.52 12.13 11.35
C TYR A 208 11.95 13.29 10.50
N TRP A 209 10.74 13.71 10.82
CA TRP A 209 10.07 14.83 10.14
C TRP A 209 10.84 16.16 10.18
N ASN A 210 11.67 16.41 11.19
CA ASN A 210 12.46 17.63 11.27
C ASN A 210 13.70 17.64 10.34
N SER A 211 13.99 16.53 9.65
CA SER A 211 15.01 16.46 8.60
C SER A 211 14.52 17.00 7.26
N ILE A 212 13.21 17.19 7.10
CA ILE A 212 12.56 17.66 5.88
C ILE A 212 11.75 18.94 6.13
N VAL A 213 11.45 19.67 5.07
CA VAL A 213 10.61 20.87 5.12
C VAL A 213 9.23 20.62 4.53
N SER A 214 8.27 21.48 4.87
CA SER A 214 6.93 21.48 4.26
C SER A 214 6.99 21.74 2.73
N PRO A 215 5.98 21.28 1.95
CA PRO A 215 5.93 21.54 0.51
C PRO A 215 5.99 23.04 0.18
N SER A 216 5.40 23.87 1.04
CA SER A 216 5.30 25.33 0.83
C SER A 216 6.66 26.03 0.78
N THR A 217 7.71 25.43 1.39
CA THR A 217 9.06 26.00 1.40
C THR A 217 9.66 26.11 0.01
N TYR A 218 9.40 25.13 -0.86
CA TYR A 218 9.89 25.10 -2.25
C TYR A 218 8.76 25.18 -3.28
N GLY A 219 7.51 25.30 -2.84
CA GLY A 219 6.32 25.30 -3.71
C GLY A 219 6.05 23.94 -4.36
N TRP A 220 6.43 22.84 -3.70
CA TRP A 220 6.17 21.50 -4.23
C TRP A 220 4.67 21.20 -4.27
N THR A 221 4.20 20.75 -5.42
CA THR A 221 2.85 20.22 -5.63
C THR A 221 2.91 18.76 -6.06
N ASN A 222 1.80 18.04 -5.82
CA ASN A 222 1.65 16.63 -6.19
C ASN A 222 2.77 15.77 -5.55
N VAL A 223 2.97 15.96 -4.25
CA VAL A 223 3.95 15.23 -3.43
C VAL A 223 3.27 14.42 -2.33
N VAL A 224 3.90 13.32 -1.95
CA VAL A 224 3.54 12.46 -0.83
C VAL A 224 4.72 12.39 0.13
N TYR A 225 4.47 12.48 1.44
CA TYR A 225 5.55 12.32 2.43
C TYR A 225 5.60 10.88 2.91
N GLU A 226 6.80 10.30 2.88
CA GLU A 226 7.06 8.90 3.16
C GLU A 226 7.78 8.72 4.49
N LEU A 227 7.42 7.66 5.24
CA LEU A 227 7.94 7.34 6.57
C LEU A 227 8.40 5.90 6.66
N HIS A 228 9.53 5.70 7.34
CA HIS A 228 10.08 4.39 7.67
C HIS A 228 10.00 4.16 9.18
N ASN A 229 9.07 3.30 9.59
CA ASN A 229 8.69 3.12 10.99
C ASN A 229 9.25 1.81 11.55
N TYR A 230 10.45 1.92 12.14
CA TYR A 230 11.13 0.82 12.81
C TYR A 230 11.44 1.16 14.26
N ASP A 231 11.08 0.26 15.18
CA ASP A 231 11.57 0.27 16.56
C ASP A 231 12.40 -1.00 16.78
N TRP A 232 13.72 -0.84 16.80
CA TRP A 232 14.69 -1.94 16.87
C TRP A 232 14.67 -2.72 18.19
N ASN A 233 13.88 -2.31 19.20
CA ASN A 233 13.64 -3.10 20.41
C ASN A 233 12.63 -4.23 20.11
N SER A 234 13.05 -5.19 19.28
CA SER A 234 12.19 -6.23 18.70
C SER A 234 11.43 -7.10 19.70
N SER A 235 11.92 -7.19 20.94
CA SER A 235 11.32 -7.99 22.02
C SER A 235 10.57 -7.16 23.08
N ASP A 236 10.57 -5.83 22.98
CA ASP A 236 9.90 -4.96 23.94
C ASP A 236 8.57 -4.44 23.37
N TYR A 237 7.49 -5.03 23.87
CA TYR A 237 6.13 -4.64 23.50
C TYR A 237 5.82 -3.17 23.83
N ASN A 238 6.24 -2.70 25.00
CA ASN A 238 5.91 -1.36 25.48
C ASN A 238 6.68 -0.30 24.70
N SER A 239 7.94 -0.58 24.33
CA SER A 239 8.71 0.26 23.41
C SER A 239 7.96 0.43 22.09
N GLN A 240 7.65 -0.68 21.40
CA GLN A 240 7.00 -0.63 20.09
C GLN A 240 5.61 0.02 20.15
N SER A 241 4.81 -0.27 21.18
CA SER A 241 3.50 0.35 21.36
C SER A 241 3.61 1.88 21.58
N SER A 242 4.64 2.34 22.29
CA SER A 242 4.92 3.77 22.51
C SER A 242 5.44 4.46 21.24
N SER A 243 6.29 3.78 20.48
CA SER A 243 6.76 4.22 19.17
C SER A 243 5.60 4.43 18.20
N ILE A 244 4.66 3.47 18.13
CA ILE A 244 3.42 3.60 17.35
C ILE A 244 2.62 4.87 17.73
N ASN A 245 2.44 5.13 19.03
CA ASN A 245 1.72 6.32 19.48
C ASN A 245 2.43 7.61 19.03
N THR A 246 3.76 7.63 19.10
CA THR A 246 4.58 8.77 18.68
C THR A 246 4.45 8.99 17.18
N TRP A 247 4.55 7.94 16.37
CA TRP A 247 4.39 8.03 14.93
C TRP A 247 3.00 8.53 14.53
N PHE A 248 1.93 8.08 15.19
CA PHE A 248 0.59 8.63 14.93
C PHE A 248 0.49 10.13 15.25
N ASN A 249 1.05 10.57 16.38
CA ASN A 249 1.04 11.99 16.72
C ASN A 249 1.79 12.84 15.69
N ASP A 250 2.95 12.36 15.22
CA ASP A 250 3.72 13.04 14.19
C ASP A 250 2.96 13.09 12.86
N ILE A 251 2.36 11.97 12.42
CA ILE A 251 1.53 11.91 11.21
C ILE A 251 0.37 12.91 11.29
N ILE A 252 -0.38 12.90 12.40
CA ILE A 252 -1.54 13.79 12.60
C ILE A 252 -1.11 15.25 12.56
N TRP A 253 0.00 15.59 13.23
CA TRP A 253 0.50 16.96 13.22
C TRP A 253 0.86 17.41 11.80
N HIS A 254 1.59 16.59 11.03
CA HIS A 254 2.03 16.97 9.69
C HIS A 254 0.88 17.01 8.68
N GLN A 255 -0.07 16.08 8.74
CA GLN A 255 -1.28 16.14 7.91
C GLN A 255 -2.08 17.43 8.16
N ASN A 256 -2.23 17.85 9.42
CA ASN A 256 -2.98 19.06 9.78
C ASN A 256 -2.24 20.36 9.42
N ASN A 257 -0.91 20.40 9.58
CA ASN A 257 -0.14 21.64 9.43
C ASN A 257 0.43 21.82 8.02
N TRP A 258 0.77 20.73 7.32
CA TRP A 258 1.34 20.80 5.97
C TRP A 258 0.33 20.46 4.88
N ASN A 259 -0.83 19.90 5.24
CA ASN A 259 -1.89 19.50 4.31
C ASN A 259 -1.36 18.56 3.20
N VAL A 260 -0.62 17.53 3.62
CA VAL A 260 0.02 16.55 2.73
C VAL A 260 -0.54 15.15 2.93
N PRO A 261 -0.65 14.33 1.87
CA PRO A 261 -0.82 12.89 2.04
C PRO A 261 0.45 12.30 2.64
N VAL A 262 0.25 11.28 3.49
CA VAL A 262 1.34 10.54 4.14
C VAL A 262 1.27 9.08 3.71
N TYR A 263 2.45 8.46 3.62
CA TYR A 263 2.68 7.08 3.25
C TYR A 263 3.68 6.44 4.21
N SER A 264 3.33 5.31 4.83
CA SER A 264 4.27 4.50 5.61
C SER A 264 4.95 3.51 4.66
N GLY A 265 6.08 3.93 4.09
CA GLY A 265 6.81 3.23 3.03
C GLY A 265 7.53 1.98 3.47
N GLU A 266 7.95 1.97 4.74
CA GLU A 266 8.53 0.80 5.36
C GLU A 266 8.15 0.69 6.82
N PHE A 267 7.89 -0.53 7.28
CA PHE A 267 7.73 -0.82 8.70
C PHE A 267 7.77 -2.34 8.96
N THR A 268 8.11 -2.68 10.19
CA THR A 268 7.83 -3.98 10.82
C THR A 268 7.61 -3.79 12.31
N LEU A 269 6.71 -4.59 12.89
CA LEU A 269 6.45 -4.61 14.34
C LEU A 269 6.84 -5.95 14.96
N PHE A 270 7.84 -6.59 14.33
CA PHE A 270 8.41 -7.87 14.72
C PHE A 270 7.30 -8.86 15.11
N SER A 271 7.48 -9.64 16.18
CA SER A 271 6.56 -10.71 16.56
C SER A 271 5.25 -10.27 17.21
N PHE A 272 4.94 -8.97 17.34
CA PHE A 272 3.75 -8.48 18.04
C PHE A 272 2.58 -8.24 17.09
N ASN A 273 1.81 -9.30 16.83
CA ASN A 273 0.66 -9.28 15.92
C ASN A 273 -0.40 -8.22 16.28
N ASP A 274 -0.67 -8.02 17.55
CA ASP A 274 -1.61 -7.00 18.02
C ASP A 274 -1.10 -5.57 17.79
N LEU A 275 0.22 -5.35 17.80
CA LEU A 275 0.81 -4.08 17.37
C LEU A 275 0.71 -3.88 15.86
N TRP A 276 0.87 -4.95 15.05
CA TRP A 276 0.55 -4.90 13.62
C TRP A 276 -0.88 -4.45 13.37
N GLU A 277 -1.85 -5.01 14.09
CA GLU A 277 -3.26 -4.60 14.00
C GLU A 277 -3.47 -3.15 14.46
N LYS A 278 -2.87 -2.74 15.59
CA LYS A 278 -2.92 -1.36 16.09
C LYS A 278 -2.40 -0.37 15.06
N TRP A 279 -1.26 -0.68 14.44
CA TRP A 279 -0.64 0.18 13.44
C TRP A 279 -1.49 0.28 12.18
N LEU A 280 -1.83 -0.85 11.56
CA LEU A 280 -2.60 -0.87 10.31
C LEU A 280 -3.98 -0.22 10.47
N SER A 281 -4.69 -0.49 11.57
CA SER A 281 -5.98 0.14 11.89
C SER A 281 -5.87 1.66 12.07
N GLY A 282 -4.81 2.12 12.72
CA GLY A 282 -4.56 3.55 12.88
C GLY A 282 -4.18 4.23 11.56
N LEU A 283 -3.37 3.59 10.72
CA LEU A 283 -3.07 4.08 9.37
C LEU A 283 -4.34 4.22 8.52
N ASP A 284 -5.22 3.22 8.55
CA ASP A 284 -6.52 3.27 7.85
C ASP A 284 -7.40 4.41 8.38
N THR A 285 -7.44 4.61 9.70
CA THR A 285 -8.19 5.70 10.35
C THR A 285 -7.68 7.08 9.92
N LEU A 286 -6.36 7.23 9.77
CA LEU A 286 -5.71 8.47 9.33
C LEU A 286 -5.70 8.62 7.79
N GLY A 287 -6.15 7.60 7.07
CA GLY A 287 -6.12 7.56 5.61
C GLY A 287 -4.70 7.59 5.04
N VAL A 288 -3.75 6.98 5.75
CA VAL A 288 -2.34 6.83 5.36
C VAL A 288 -2.19 5.55 4.55
N SER A 289 -1.56 5.66 3.39
CA SER A 289 -1.20 4.46 2.58
C SER A 289 0.03 3.80 3.18
N TRP A 290 0.28 2.52 2.91
CA TRP A 290 1.36 1.82 3.61
C TRP A 290 1.91 0.65 2.82
N THR A 291 3.22 0.42 2.84
CA THR A 291 3.86 -0.81 2.40
C THR A 291 4.66 -1.44 3.53
N ASN A 292 4.39 -2.71 3.85
CA ASN A 292 5.19 -3.40 4.86
C ASN A 292 6.50 -3.93 4.26
N TRP A 293 7.57 -3.90 5.06
CA TRP A 293 8.79 -4.64 4.75
C TRP A 293 8.63 -6.08 5.29
N THR A 294 8.67 -7.13 4.46
CA THR A 294 8.75 -7.18 2.99
C THR A 294 8.00 -8.40 2.41
N TYR A 295 7.95 -8.58 1.09
CA TYR A 295 7.34 -9.77 0.48
C TYR A 295 8.05 -11.07 0.85
N LYS A 296 9.38 -11.13 0.68
CA LYS A 296 10.23 -12.31 0.93
C LYS A 296 11.44 -11.98 1.78
N VAL A 297 11.71 -12.81 2.77
CA VAL A 297 12.90 -12.72 3.63
C VAL A 297 13.45 -14.12 3.90
N THR A 298 14.76 -14.27 3.97
CA THR A 298 15.37 -15.59 4.17
C THR A 298 15.37 -16.03 5.64
N SER A 299 15.36 -15.08 6.57
CA SER A 299 15.15 -15.31 8.01
C SER A 299 13.67 -15.52 8.37
N GLY A 300 13.39 -15.74 9.66
CA GLY A 300 12.03 -15.86 10.19
C GLY A 300 11.51 -14.60 10.88
N GLY A 301 10.26 -14.67 11.36
CA GLY A 301 9.55 -13.59 12.02
C GLY A 301 8.67 -12.78 11.07
N ASN A 302 8.02 -11.73 11.58
CA ASN A 302 7.18 -10.86 10.75
C ASN A 302 8.01 -9.82 9.95
N TRP A 303 9.21 -10.21 9.53
CA TRP A 303 10.04 -9.43 8.60
C TRP A 303 9.62 -9.63 7.15
N GLY A 304 8.87 -10.69 6.86
CA GLY A 304 8.28 -10.85 5.54
C GLY A 304 7.11 -11.82 5.47
N LEU A 305 6.34 -11.70 4.39
CA LEU A 305 5.15 -12.53 4.13
C LEU A 305 5.54 -13.98 3.80
N TYR A 306 6.68 -14.17 3.15
CA TYR A 306 7.28 -15.46 2.86
C TYR A 306 8.69 -15.49 3.48
N GLN A 307 8.94 -16.47 4.33
CA GLN A 307 10.08 -16.49 5.26
C GLN A 307 10.78 -17.85 5.30
N ASN A 308 11.86 -17.97 6.08
CA ASN A 308 12.52 -19.24 6.42
C ASN A 308 12.98 -20.09 5.22
N ASN A 309 13.62 -19.48 4.22
CA ASN A 309 14.32 -20.26 3.18
C ASN A 309 15.67 -20.76 3.73
N THR A 310 15.81 -22.07 3.89
CA THR A 310 17.00 -22.72 4.48
C THR A 310 18.03 -23.17 3.45
N ASN A 311 17.81 -22.88 2.16
CA ASN A 311 18.78 -23.22 1.11
C ASN A 311 20.10 -22.45 1.30
N PRO A 312 21.23 -23.03 0.87
CA PRO A 312 22.54 -22.44 1.11
C PRO A 312 22.70 -21.12 0.34
N TYR A 313 23.11 -20.08 1.06
CA TYR A 313 23.44 -18.79 0.47
C TYR A 313 24.65 -18.90 -0.47
N PRO A 314 24.68 -18.12 -1.56
CA PRO A 314 25.88 -17.94 -2.35
C PRO A 314 27.00 -17.30 -1.53
N ASP A 315 28.20 -17.88 -1.58
CA ASP A 315 29.41 -17.25 -1.09
C ASP A 315 30.06 -16.50 -2.25
N VAL A 316 29.76 -15.21 -2.35
CA VAL A 316 30.23 -14.34 -3.44
C VAL A 316 31.77 -14.24 -3.49
N ASN A 317 32.49 -14.61 -2.42
CA ASN A 317 33.94 -14.54 -2.38
C ASN A 317 34.61 -15.84 -2.82
N ASN A 318 33.96 -16.99 -2.62
CA ASN A 318 34.57 -18.30 -2.85
C ASN A 318 33.88 -19.14 -3.94
N ASP A 319 32.56 -19.07 -4.07
CA ASP A 319 31.82 -19.85 -5.06
C ASP A 319 32.21 -19.45 -6.49
N SER A 320 32.10 -20.39 -7.44
CA SER A 320 32.16 -20.09 -8.87
C SER A 320 30.88 -19.36 -9.33
N SER A 321 30.91 -18.63 -10.45
CA SER A 321 29.72 -17.99 -11.03
C SER A 321 28.57 -18.98 -11.30
N GLY A 322 28.89 -20.20 -11.72
CA GLY A 322 27.94 -21.29 -11.90
C GLY A 322 27.32 -21.78 -10.58
N THR A 323 28.14 -21.92 -9.54
CA THR A 323 27.68 -22.29 -8.19
C THR A 323 26.77 -21.21 -7.60
N ILE A 324 27.16 -19.93 -7.73
CA ILE A 324 26.35 -18.78 -7.31
C ILE A 324 24.99 -18.82 -8.00
N SER A 325 24.98 -18.96 -9.33
CA SER A 325 23.74 -19.03 -10.12
C SER A 325 22.85 -20.22 -9.72
N SER A 326 23.45 -21.38 -9.45
CA SER A 326 22.72 -22.59 -9.02
C SER A 326 22.08 -22.42 -7.64
N LYS A 327 22.78 -21.78 -6.69
CA LYS A 327 22.24 -21.46 -5.37
C LYS A 327 21.11 -20.43 -5.46
N LEU A 328 21.29 -19.36 -6.24
CA LEU A 328 20.28 -18.31 -6.41
C LEU A 328 18.97 -18.82 -7.02
N ARG A 329 19.01 -19.87 -7.86
CA ARG A 329 17.80 -20.54 -8.40
C ARG A 329 16.90 -21.17 -7.33
N GLN A 330 17.38 -21.34 -6.11
CA GLN A 330 16.64 -21.93 -4.98
C GLN A 330 15.94 -20.86 -4.11
N PHE A 331 15.84 -19.62 -4.61
CA PHE A 331 15.18 -18.50 -3.93
C PHE A 331 13.87 -18.06 -4.61
N GLY A 332 13.24 -18.96 -5.37
CA GLY A 332 11.84 -18.82 -5.78
C GLY A 332 10.90 -18.99 -4.60
N THR A 333 9.69 -18.43 -4.68
CA THR A 333 8.75 -18.38 -3.54
C THR A 333 8.33 -19.75 -3.01
N SER A 334 8.33 -20.79 -3.85
CA SER A 334 8.09 -22.18 -3.44
C SER A 334 9.11 -22.71 -2.42
N SER A 335 10.27 -22.08 -2.31
CA SER A 335 11.33 -22.43 -1.35
C SER A 335 11.21 -21.67 -0.02
N PHE A 336 10.18 -20.83 0.15
CA PHE A 336 9.90 -20.08 1.36
C PHE A 336 8.64 -20.62 2.04
N GLN A 337 8.60 -20.53 3.36
CA GLN A 337 7.43 -20.78 4.16
C GLN A 337 6.53 -19.54 4.18
N ALA A 338 5.25 -19.68 3.87
CA ALA A 338 4.29 -18.59 4.06
C ALA A 338 4.15 -18.26 5.56
N ASN A 339 4.31 -16.98 5.93
CA ASN A 339 3.98 -16.47 7.26
C ASN A 339 2.47 -16.25 7.36
N THR A 340 1.71 -17.35 7.51
CA THR A 340 0.24 -17.31 7.49
C THR A 340 -0.35 -16.34 8.53
N SER A 341 0.31 -16.18 9.69
CA SER A 341 -0.14 -15.24 10.72
C SER A 341 -0.08 -13.80 10.22
N LEU A 342 1.09 -13.36 9.74
CA LEU A 342 1.26 -12.01 9.21
C LEU A 342 0.42 -11.79 7.96
N ILE A 343 0.38 -12.77 7.05
CA ILE A 343 -0.45 -12.72 5.83
C ILE A 343 -1.91 -12.51 6.20
N ASN A 344 -2.43 -13.19 7.23
CA ASN A 344 -3.83 -13.01 7.63
C ASN A 344 -4.09 -11.61 8.19
N ILE A 345 -3.17 -11.04 8.97
CA ILE A 345 -3.27 -9.67 9.47
C ILE A 345 -3.26 -8.70 8.28
N VAL A 346 -2.24 -8.76 7.43
CA VAL A 346 -2.13 -7.93 6.22
C VAL A 346 -3.38 -8.05 5.34
N LYS A 347 -3.91 -9.26 5.15
CA LYS A 347 -5.15 -9.50 4.39
C LYS A 347 -6.39 -8.84 5.00
N ALA A 348 -6.45 -8.72 6.32
CA ALA A 348 -7.58 -8.10 7.01
C ALA A 348 -7.64 -6.58 6.72
N TYR A 349 -6.47 -5.94 6.55
CA TYR A 349 -6.34 -4.50 6.31
C TYR A 349 -6.09 -4.13 4.84
N SER A 350 -5.63 -5.06 3.99
CA SER A 350 -5.50 -4.87 2.54
C SER A 350 -6.84 -4.93 1.81
N ARG A 351 -7.82 -5.61 2.42
CA ARG A 351 -9.15 -5.87 1.87
C ARG A 351 -10.25 -5.16 2.65
N LEU A 352 -9.98 -4.06 3.36
CA LEU A 352 -11.10 -3.19 3.72
C LEU A 352 -11.73 -2.77 2.38
N PRO A 353 -12.88 -3.36 2.00
CA PRO A 353 -13.48 -3.02 0.72
C PRO A 353 -13.73 -1.54 0.84
N GLY A 354 -13.25 -0.76 -0.12
CA GLY A 354 -13.59 0.67 -0.16
C GLY A 354 -15.08 0.79 0.14
N ALA A 355 -15.41 1.63 1.13
CA ALA A 355 -16.71 1.58 1.78
C ALA A 355 -17.83 1.46 0.74
N SER A 356 -18.62 0.40 0.86
CA SER A 356 -19.73 0.13 -0.03
C SER A 356 -20.93 0.92 0.42
N SER A 357 -21.72 1.35 -0.53
CA SER A 357 -23.08 1.83 -0.28
C SER A 357 -24.05 0.70 -0.59
N ILE A 358 -25.10 0.60 0.23
CA ILE A 358 -26.17 -0.37 0.06
C ILE A 358 -27.41 0.43 -0.33
N MET A 359 -28.04 0.10 -1.44
CA MET A 359 -29.28 0.74 -1.88
C MET A 359 -30.43 -0.27 -1.80
N ALA A 360 -31.49 0.09 -1.07
CA ALA A 360 -32.70 -0.71 -0.99
C ALA A 360 -33.51 -0.58 -2.28
N LYS A 361 -33.91 -1.71 -2.88
CA LYS A 361 -34.72 -1.69 -4.10
C LYS A 361 -36.17 -1.29 -3.85
N ALA A 362 -36.62 -1.33 -2.60
CA ALA A 362 -37.95 -0.87 -2.18
C ALA A 362 -38.23 0.57 -2.62
N ASN A 363 -37.25 1.47 -2.49
CA ASN A 363 -37.41 2.90 -2.77
C ASN A 363 -36.22 3.53 -3.54
N ASN A 364 -35.20 2.75 -3.91
CA ASN A 364 -33.97 3.20 -4.55
C ASN A 364 -33.17 4.23 -3.75
N ASN A 365 -33.28 4.20 -2.42
CA ASN A 365 -32.47 5.03 -1.52
C ASN A 365 -31.35 4.21 -0.87
N TYR A 366 -30.27 4.90 -0.53
CA TYR A 366 -29.14 4.36 0.22
C TYR A 366 -29.51 4.17 1.69
N VAL A 367 -29.04 3.04 2.23
CA VAL A 367 -29.06 2.68 3.64
C VAL A 367 -28.10 3.58 4.39
N SER A 368 -28.53 4.11 5.53
CA SER A 368 -27.78 5.04 6.37
C SER A 368 -27.72 4.55 7.82
N ALA A 369 -26.54 4.68 8.43
CA ALA A 369 -26.30 4.53 9.85
C ALA A 369 -26.51 5.87 10.58
N ASP A 370 -27.78 6.26 10.72
CA ASP A 370 -28.22 7.53 11.31
C ASP A 370 -27.82 7.68 12.78
N ASN A 371 -27.81 8.94 13.24
CA ASN A 371 -27.48 9.31 14.63
C ASN A 371 -26.13 8.75 15.08
N ALA A 372 -25.09 8.97 14.26
CA ALA A 372 -23.76 8.41 14.47
C ALA A 372 -23.77 6.86 14.62
N GLY A 373 -24.68 6.18 13.92
CA GLY A 373 -24.91 4.73 13.99
C GLY A 373 -25.57 4.22 15.27
N GLY A 374 -26.06 5.11 16.14
CA GLY A 374 -26.79 4.76 17.37
C GLY A 374 -28.29 4.49 17.14
N SER A 375 -28.78 4.60 15.91
CA SER A 375 -30.17 4.32 15.54
C SER A 375 -30.25 3.16 14.54
N PRO A 376 -31.42 2.51 14.41
CA PRO A 376 -31.66 1.54 13.36
C PRO A 376 -31.30 2.09 11.98
N LEU A 377 -30.72 1.23 11.15
CA LEU A 377 -30.39 1.57 9.78
C LEU A 377 -31.67 1.88 9.00
N ILE A 378 -31.64 2.95 8.22
CA ILE A 378 -32.78 3.40 7.40
C ILE A 378 -32.35 3.64 5.96
N ALA A 379 -33.18 3.24 5.00
CA ALA A 379 -32.95 3.48 3.57
C ALA A 379 -33.69 4.74 3.10
N ASN A 380 -33.15 5.93 3.39
CA ASN A 380 -33.81 7.20 3.08
C ASN A 380 -32.89 8.26 2.43
N ARG A 381 -31.70 7.88 1.98
CA ARG A 381 -30.70 8.81 1.42
C ARG A 381 -30.63 8.70 -0.10
N GLN A 382 -30.60 9.84 -0.78
CA GLN A 382 -30.47 9.88 -2.24
C GLN A 382 -29.00 9.96 -2.70
N VAL A 383 -28.09 10.35 -1.82
CA VAL A 383 -26.65 10.52 -2.10
C VAL A 383 -25.85 9.80 -1.02
N VAL A 384 -24.72 9.21 -1.42
CA VAL A 384 -23.78 8.55 -0.50
C VAL A 384 -22.88 9.59 0.17
N GLY A 385 -23.04 9.77 1.47
CA GLY A 385 -22.16 10.54 2.34
C GLY A 385 -21.34 9.62 3.26
N THR A 386 -21.05 10.09 4.48
CA THR A 386 -20.30 9.32 5.48
C THR A 386 -21.17 8.24 6.13
N TRP A 387 -22.48 8.49 6.29
CA TRP A 387 -23.36 7.59 7.04
C TRP A 387 -23.85 6.38 6.24
N GLU A 388 -23.73 6.45 4.91
CA GLU A 388 -24.19 5.43 3.97
C GLU A 388 -23.07 4.46 3.56
N LYS A 389 -21.94 4.52 4.27
CA LYS A 389 -20.71 3.79 3.96
C LYS A 389 -20.51 2.62 4.91
N PHE A 390 -20.44 1.42 4.34
CA PHE A 390 -20.26 0.17 5.07
C PHE A 390 -19.14 -0.66 4.47
N ILE A 391 -18.27 -1.21 5.31
CA ILE A 391 -17.33 -2.25 4.94
C ILE A 391 -18.08 -3.59 5.01
N ILE A 392 -18.10 -4.34 3.90
CA ILE A 392 -18.73 -5.67 3.85
C ILE A 392 -17.64 -6.72 4.05
N VAL A 393 -17.60 -7.30 5.25
CA VAL A 393 -16.65 -8.36 5.62
C VAL A 393 -17.22 -9.70 5.18
N THR A 394 -16.45 -10.49 4.44
CA THR A 394 -16.77 -11.91 4.19
C THR A 394 -16.13 -12.76 5.27
N ASN A 395 -16.97 -13.46 6.04
CA ASN A 395 -16.56 -14.29 7.16
C ASN A 395 -16.06 -15.66 6.70
N ALA A 396 -15.27 -16.32 7.54
CA ALA A 396 -14.71 -17.65 7.25
C ALA A 396 -15.78 -18.73 7.00
N ASP A 397 -16.98 -18.56 7.56
CA ASP A 397 -18.13 -19.46 7.38
C ASP A 397 -18.98 -19.15 6.13
N GLY A 398 -18.54 -18.23 5.28
CA GLY A 398 -19.24 -17.81 4.06
C GLY A 398 -20.36 -16.80 4.29
N THR A 399 -20.66 -16.43 5.54
CA THR A 399 -21.56 -15.31 5.83
C THR A 399 -20.89 -13.96 5.55
N VAL A 400 -21.67 -12.88 5.57
CA VAL A 400 -21.17 -11.51 5.52
C VAL A 400 -21.52 -10.76 6.79
N SER A 401 -20.71 -9.77 7.15
CA SER A 401 -20.95 -8.81 8.22
C SER A 401 -20.73 -7.40 7.69
N PHE A 402 -21.42 -6.42 8.26
CA PHE A 402 -21.32 -5.02 7.84
C PHE A 402 -20.68 -4.20 8.95
N LEU A 403 -19.56 -3.55 8.68
CA LEU A 403 -18.92 -2.59 9.58
C LEU A 403 -19.31 -1.18 9.12
N SER A 404 -19.99 -0.42 9.98
CA SER A 404 -20.38 0.96 9.70
C SER A 404 -19.16 1.88 9.78
N MET A 405 -18.95 2.67 8.72
CA MET A 405 -17.88 3.70 8.71
C MET A 405 -18.21 4.91 9.58
N THR A 406 -19.46 5.05 10.03
CA THR A 406 -19.89 6.17 10.87
C THR A 406 -19.31 6.09 12.28
N ASN A 407 -19.20 4.88 12.82
CA ASN A 407 -18.87 4.66 14.23
C ASN A 407 -17.96 3.46 14.49
N ASN A 408 -17.44 2.82 13.44
CA ASN A 408 -16.56 1.66 13.50
C ASN A 408 -17.15 0.46 14.28
N LYS A 409 -18.47 0.27 14.16
CA LYS A 409 -19.17 -0.86 14.79
C LYS A 409 -19.85 -1.76 13.76
N TYR A 410 -19.93 -3.03 14.08
CA TYR A 410 -20.65 -4.02 13.27
C TYR A 410 -22.15 -3.86 13.42
N VAL A 411 -22.86 -4.06 12.31
CA VAL A 411 -24.32 -4.05 12.24
C VAL A 411 -24.85 -5.35 12.83
N THR A 412 -25.64 -5.20 13.88
CA THR A 412 -26.33 -6.24 14.64
C THR A 412 -27.78 -6.32 14.17
N ALA A 413 -28.29 -7.52 13.86
CA ALA A 413 -29.73 -7.77 13.81
C ALA A 413 -30.24 -7.96 15.25
N ASP A 414 -30.60 -6.86 15.92
CA ASP A 414 -30.85 -6.84 17.36
C ASP A 414 -32.22 -7.46 17.69
N MET A 415 -32.20 -8.65 18.29
CA MET A 415 -33.43 -9.35 18.64
C MET A 415 -34.19 -8.71 19.80
N ASN A 416 -33.54 -7.91 20.63
CA ASN A 416 -34.21 -7.13 21.67
C ASN A 416 -34.98 -5.95 21.09
N GLN A 417 -34.67 -5.56 19.85
CA GLN A 417 -35.34 -4.48 19.13
C GLN A 417 -36.16 -4.98 17.93
N GLY A 418 -36.60 -6.24 17.97
CA GLY A 418 -37.47 -6.84 16.96
C GLY A 418 -36.76 -7.15 15.64
N GLY A 419 -35.45 -7.43 15.67
CA GLY A 419 -34.65 -7.75 14.50
C GLY A 419 -34.21 -6.53 13.69
N LYS A 420 -34.34 -5.32 14.23
CA LYS A 420 -33.83 -4.08 13.60
C LYS A 420 -32.31 -4.16 13.46
N LEU A 421 -31.81 -3.66 12.33
CA LEU A 421 -30.36 -3.60 12.09
C LEU A 421 -29.77 -2.33 12.70
N ILE A 422 -28.77 -2.46 13.57
CA ILE A 422 -28.16 -1.32 14.32
C ILE A 422 -26.64 -1.48 14.35
N ALA A 423 -25.87 -0.42 14.08
CA ALA A 423 -24.41 -0.46 14.10
C ALA A 423 -23.86 -0.31 15.53
N GLU A 424 -23.97 -1.36 16.35
CA GLU A 424 -23.71 -1.28 17.80
C GLU A 424 -22.63 -2.22 18.34
N ALA A 425 -22.26 -3.28 17.60
CA ALA A 425 -21.35 -4.31 18.09
C ALA A 425 -19.87 -3.98 17.84
N GLN A 426 -19.00 -4.34 18.80
CA GLN A 426 -17.53 -4.20 18.70
C GLN A 426 -16.86 -5.37 17.97
N GLY A 427 -17.59 -6.47 17.73
CA GLY A 427 -17.07 -7.66 17.07
C GLY A 427 -18.18 -8.50 16.44
N ILE A 428 -17.79 -9.45 15.60
CA ILE A 428 -18.73 -10.29 14.84
C ILE A 428 -19.09 -11.54 15.66
N ASN A 429 -20.32 -11.59 16.16
CA ASN A 429 -20.92 -12.78 16.76
C ASN A 429 -22.09 -13.27 15.90
N SER A 430 -22.96 -14.10 16.47
CA SER A 430 -24.09 -14.68 15.75
C SER A 430 -25.09 -13.66 15.19
N TRP A 431 -25.24 -12.49 15.84
CA TRP A 431 -26.23 -11.49 15.44
C TRP A 431 -25.71 -10.50 14.38
N GLU A 432 -24.39 -10.44 14.17
CA GLU A 432 -23.74 -9.58 13.16
C GLU A 432 -23.49 -10.33 11.84
N LYS A 433 -23.95 -11.57 11.73
CA LYS A 433 -23.76 -12.43 10.56
C LYS A 433 -25.01 -12.51 9.70
N PHE A 434 -24.81 -12.42 8.40
CA PHE A 434 -25.87 -12.49 7.39
C PHE A 434 -25.46 -13.44 6.26
N THR A 435 -26.34 -14.35 5.86
CA THR A 435 -26.15 -15.09 4.60
C THR A 435 -26.51 -14.15 3.46
N LYS A 436 -25.58 -13.93 2.53
CA LYS A 436 -25.83 -13.17 1.30
C LYS A 436 -26.36 -14.10 0.21
N VAL A 437 -27.53 -13.79 -0.33
CA VAL A 437 -28.15 -14.49 -1.47
C VAL A 437 -28.09 -13.58 -2.69
N THR A 438 -27.61 -14.09 -3.82
CA THR A 438 -27.68 -13.38 -5.11
C THR A 438 -28.96 -13.79 -5.82
N ASN A 439 -29.82 -12.82 -6.12
CA ASN A 439 -31.10 -13.04 -6.77
C ASN A 439 -30.95 -13.15 -8.30
N ALA A 440 -31.95 -13.72 -8.97
CA ALA A 440 -31.92 -13.95 -10.41
C ALA A 440 -31.81 -12.66 -11.24
N ASP A 441 -32.25 -11.52 -10.69
CA ASP A 441 -32.19 -10.20 -11.30
C ASP A 441 -30.87 -9.45 -11.02
N GLY A 442 -29.91 -10.11 -10.35
CA GLY A 442 -28.61 -9.53 -9.98
C GLY A 442 -28.60 -8.69 -8.72
N THR A 443 -29.75 -8.47 -8.07
CA THR A 443 -29.81 -7.89 -6.72
C THR A 443 -29.33 -8.90 -5.68
N VAL A 444 -29.18 -8.46 -4.43
CA VAL A 444 -28.81 -9.31 -3.30
C VAL A 444 -29.83 -9.21 -2.18
N SER A 445 -30.01 -10.30 -1.45
CA SER A 445 -30.81 -10.38 -0.24
C SER A 445 -29.94 -10.87 0.92
N PHE A 446 -30.26 -10.43 2.13
CA PHE A 446 -29.51 -10.81 3.33
C PHE A 446 -30.43 -11.55 4.30
N GLN A 447 -30.03 -12.75 4.72
CA GLN A 447 -30.71 -13.50 5.77
C GLN A 447 -29.92 -13.41 7.06
N ALA A 448 -30.48 -12.80 8.10
CA ALA A 448 -29.80 -12.66 9.38
C ALA A 448 -29.65 -14.02 10.06
N LYS A 449 -28.45 -14.33 10.56
CA LYS A 449 -28.20 -15.54 11.35
C LYS A 449 -28.85 -15.50 12.74
N ALA A 450 -29.22 -14.30 13.22
CA ALA A 450 -29.89 -14.10 14.50
C ALA A 450 -31.23 -14.85 14.61
N ASN A 451 -32.04 -14.83 13.55
CA ASN A 451 -33.39 -15.40 13.52
C ASN A 451 -33.73 -16.17 12.24
N ASN A 452 -32.79 -16.30 11.31
CA ASN A 452 -32.97 -16.91 9.98
C ASN A 452 -34.03 -16.22 9.12
N GLN A 453 -34.31 -14.94 9.37
CA GLN A 453 -35.22 -14.12 8.56
C GLN A 453 -34.44 -13.22 7.59
N TYR A 454 -35.03 -12.92 6.45
CA TYR A 454 -34.53 -11.97 5.47
C TYR A 454 -34.75 -10.54 5.95
N VAL A 455 -33.75 -9.70 5.68
CA VAL A 455 -33.76 -8.27 5.98
C VAL A 455 -34.66 -7.56 4.97
N SER A 456 -35.72 -6.92 5.44
CA SER A 456 -36.65 -6.13 4.63
C SER A 456 -36.49 -4.64 4.87
N THR A 457 -36.87 -3.86 3.86
CA THR A 457 -37.13 -2.42 3.93
C THR A 457 -38.61 -2.19 3.64
N ASP A 458 -39.47 -2.48 4.62
CA ASP A 458 -40.92 -2.36 4.48
C ASP A 458 -41.40 -0.91 4.56
N LEU A 459 -41.85 -0.37 3.42
CA LEU A 459 -42.33 1.02 3.32
C LEU A 459 -43.68 1.27 3.99
N ASN A 460 -44.45 0.22 4.32
CA ASN A 460 -45.74 0.37 5.00
C ASN A 460 -45.59 0.62 6.50
N SER A 461 -44.39 0.43 7.06
CA SER A 461 -44.12 0.61 8.49
C SER A 461 -43.95 2.07 8.93
N GLY A 462 -44.06 3.04 8.01
CA GLY A 462 -43.93 4.48 8.28
C GLY A 462 -42.49 5.01 8.29
N SER A 463 -41.48 4.12 8.27
CA SER A 463 -40.07 4.47 8.07
C SER A 463 -39.40 3.34 7.28
N PRO A 464 -38.52 3.62 6.29
CA PRO A 464 -37.82 2.60 5.53
C PRO A 464 -36.68 1.96 6.35
N THR A 465 -37.00 1.45 7.53
CA THR A 465 -36.06 0.84 8.47
C THR A 465 -35.71 -0.58 8.02
N LEU A 466 -34.46 -0.97 8.18
CA LEU A 466 -34.01 -2.32 7.88
C LEU A 466 -34.29 -3.26 9.05
N ILE A 467 -35.06 -4.31 8.81
CA ILE A 467 -35.51 -5.26 9.83
C ILE A 467 -35.38 -6.69 9.30
N ALA A 468 -34.75 -7.59 10.05
CA ALA A 468 -34.75 -9.02 9.75
C ALA A 468 -36.08 -9.65 10.17
N ASP A 469 -37.11 -9.61 9.32
CA ASP A 469 -38.49 -10.00 9.70
C ASP A 469 -39.23 -10.83 8.63
N ARG A 470 -38.61 -11.19 7.51
CA ARG A 470 -39.26 -11.95 6.42
C ARG A 470 -38.83 -13.40 6.36
N SER A 471 -39.77 -14.32 6.18
CA SER A 471 -39.47 -15.75 6.02
C SER A 471 -38.99 -16.13 4.62
N SER A 472 -39.17 -15.24 3.63
CA SER A 472 -38.80 -15.46 2.23
C SER A 472 -38.50 -14.14 1.51
N ILE A 473 -37.83 -14.23 0.36
CA ILE A 473 -37.62 -13.10 -0.55
C ILE A 473 -38.87 -12.99 -1.42
N GLY A 474 -39.73 -12.01 -1.12
CA GLY A 474 -41.02 -11.81 -1.79
C GLY A 474 -40.97 -10.77 -2.90
N GLY A 475 -40.00 -9.85 -2.86
CA GLY A 475 -39.81 -8.85 -3.90
C GLY A 475 -38.82 -7.76 -3.53
N SER A 476 -39.12 -6.52 -3.92
CA SER A 476 -38.22 -5.37 -3.80
C SER A 476 -37.90 -4.98 -2.36
N TRP A 477 -38.69 -5.40 -1.37
CA TRP A 477 -38.44 -5.08 0.04
C TRP A 477 -37.26 -5.86 0.62
N GLU A 478 -37.02 -7.09 0.16
CA GLU A 478 -35.90 -7.92 0.63
C GLU A 478 -34.67 -7.82 -0.30
N ALA A 479 -34.73 -6.96 -1.32
CA ALA A 479 -33.72 -6.84 -2.37
C ALA A 479 -32.91 -5.55 -2.23
N TYR A 480 -31.60 -5.67 -2.39
CA TYR A 480 -30.64 -4.59 -2.28
C TYR A 480 -29.65 -4.64 -3.44
N THR A 481 -29.06 -3.49 -3.74
CA THR A 481 -27.87 -3.42 -4.60
C THR A 481 -26.70 -2.94 -3.75
N ILE A 482 -25.54 -3.56 -3.95
CA ILE A 482 -24.29 -3.12 -3.31
C ILE A 482 -23.50 -2.41 -4.38
N ALA A 483 -23.40 -1.10 -4.28
CA ALA A 483 -22.41 -0.35 -5.02
C ALA A 483 -21.18 -0.23 -4.13
N SER A 484 -20.18 -1.10 -4.39
CA SER A 484 -18.86 -0.87 -3.82
C SER A 484 -18.38 0.53 -4.23
N ALA A 485 -17.44 1.15 -3.50
CA ALA A 485 -16.70 2.30 -4.02
C ALA A 485 -15.97 2.01 -5.36
N ARG A 486 -16.11 0.79 -5.92
CA ARG A 486 -15.67 0.40 -7.26
C ARG A 486 -16.77 0.42 -8.33
N ASP A 487 -17.99 0.92 -8.08
CA ASP A 487 -19.01 1.05 -9.14
C ASP A 487 -18.72 2.29 -10.03
N PRO A 488 -18.36 2.11 -11.32
CA PRO A 488 -18.12 3.22 -12.24
C PRO A 488 -19.38 4.07 -12.52
N LEU A 489 -20.59 3.61 -12.17
CA LEU A 489 -21.84 4.36 -12.39
C LEU A 489 -22.07 5.49 -11.38
N LEU A 490 -21.47 5.43 -10.18
CA LEU A 490 -21.58 6.49 -9.15
C LEU A 490 -20.77 7.75 -9.48
N ASN A 491 -19.80 7.65 -10.40
CA ASN A 491 -19.02 8.80 -10.86
C ASN A 491 -19.83 9.81 -11.71
N LYS A 492 -21.08 9.51 -12.09
CA LYS A 492 -21.93 10.44 -12.85
C LYS A 492 -22.79 11.38 -12.00
N LEU A 493 -23.00 11.08 -10.72
CA LEU A 493 -23.89 11.87 -9.86
C LEU A 493 -23.18 12.99 -9.08
N PHE A 494 -21.85 13.05 -9.12
CA PHE A 494 -21.05 14.08 -8.44
C PHE A 494 -20.59 15.24 -9.35
N TYR A 495 -21.04 15.29 -10.61
CA TYR A 495 -20.62 16.32 -11.59
C TYR A 495 -21.77 17.18 -12.15
N SER A 496 -22.97 17.13 -11.57
CA SER A 496 -24.10 17.97 -12.02
C SER A 496 -24.46 19.05 -11.00
N GLU A 497 -23.53 19.96 -10.73
CA GLU A 497 -23.88 21.32 -10.33
C GLU A 497 -22.96 22.29 -11.08
N GLU A 498 -23.33 22.60 -12.31
CA GLU A 498 -22.92 23.85 -12.94
C GLU A 498 -23.41 25.01 -12.08
N ARG A 499 -22.53 25.55 -11.24
CA ARG A 499 -22.71 26.94 -10.77
C ARG A 499 -22.47 27.85 -11.97
N THR A 500 -23.57 28.28 -12.56
CA THR A 500 -23.62 29.46 -13.42
C THR A 500 -23.06 30.65 -12.65
N TRP A 501 -21.87 31.11 -12.99
CA TRP A 501 -21.39 32.43 -12.61
C TRP A 501 -21.85 33.41 -13.68
N ALA A 502 -22.96 34.10 -13.38
CA ALA A 502 -23.39 35.28 -14.13
C ALA A 502 -22.76 36.53 -13.49
N ASN A 503 -22.11 37.30 -14.36
CA ASN A 503 -21.56 38.67 -14.24
C ASN A 503 -20.26 38.87 -13.45
#